data_AF-A0A942EYP2-F1
#
_entry.id   AF-A0A942EYP2-F1
#
_cell.length_a   1.000
_cell.length_b   1.000
_cell.length_c   1.000
_cell.angle_alpha   90.00
_cell.angle_beta   90.00
_cell.angle_gamma   90.00
#
_symmetry.space_group_name_H-M   'P 1'
#
loop_
_entity.id
_entity.type
_entity.pdbx_description
1 polymer ?
#
loop_
_entity_poly.entity_id
_entity_poly.type
_entity_poly.pdbx_seq_one_letter_code
_entity_poly.pdbx_strand_id
1 'polypeptide(L)'
;ILERGSQVHAMAEFQALLDFPPAPKLDLFGKLNPKKATQAELRGQTVFFEKGKCGVCHPAPYYTDNLMHDLKVERFYKPRMINGRMAGTDGPIKTFPLRGIKDSPTYLHDGRLLTLEDTVDFFNLILELKLSEQEKKDLVEFMRTL
;
A
#
# COMPACT_ATOMS: atom_id res chain seq x y z
N ILE A 1 16.89 -31.09 -19.49
CA ILE A 1 17.79 -30.30 -18.61
C ILE A 1 17.20 -28.90 -18.56
N LEU A 2 16.79 -28.40 -17.39
CA LEU A 2 16.32 -27.02 -17.23
C LEU A 2 17.55 -26.10 -17.29
N GLU A 3 17.67 -25.30 -18.35
CA GLU A 3 18.72 -24.30 -18.47
C GLU A 3 18.25 -23.05 -17.71
N ARG A 4 18.61 -23.00 -16.42
CA ARG A 4 18.07 -22.01 -15.48
C ARG A 4 18.54 -20.58 -15.79
N GLY A 5 19.66 -20.40 -16.51
CA GLY A 5 20.21 -19.09 -16.84
C GLY A 5 19.32 -18.31 -17.81
N SER A 6 19.01 -18.87 -18.98
CA SER A 6 18.13 -18.19 -19.95
C SER A 6 16.70 -18.06 -19.45
N GLN A 7 16.20 -19.02 -18.67
CA GLN A 7 14.83 -18.97 -18.14
C GLN A 7 14.64 -17.81 -17.16
N VAL A 8 15.60 -17.59 -16.24
CA VAL A 8 15.55 -16.46 -15.29
C VAL A 8 15.71 -15.14 -16.03
N HIS A 9 16.62 -15.07 -17.00
CA HIS A 9 16.82 -13.87 -17.81
C HIS A 9 15.57 -13.49 -18.60
N ALA A 10 14.97 -14.43 -19.33
CA ALA A 10 13.75 -14.18 -20.11
C ALA A 10 12.56 -13.76 -19.23
N MET A 11 12.42 -14.36 -18.04
CA MET A 11 11.40 -13.95 -17.07
C MET A 11 11.62 -12.52 -16.59
N ALA A 12 12.86 -12.15 -16.26
CA ALA A 12 13.20 -10.80 -15.82
C ALA A 12 12.95 -9.75 -16.93
N GLU A 13 13.29 -10.06 -18.18
CA GLU A 13 12.98 -9.20 -19.33
C GLU A 13 11.47 -9.01 -19.48
N PHE A 14 10.69 -10.09 -19.43
CA PHE A 14 9.24 -10.00 -19.49
C PHE A 14 8.66 -9.14 -18.36
N GLN A 15 9.10 -9.36 -17.11
CA GLN A 15 8.64 -8.57 -15.96
C GLN A 15 9.04 -7.09 -16.06
N ALA A 16 10.18 -6.77 -16.68
CA ALA A 16 10.61 -5.39 -16.92
C ALA A 16 9.79 -4.66 -17.99
N LEU A 17 9.06 -5.39 -18.84
CA LEU A 17 8.12 -4.82 -19.82
C LEU A 17 6.75 -4.51 -19.22
N LEU A 18 6.41 -5.11 -18.07
CA LEU A 18 5.12 -4.88 -17.41
C LEU A 18 5.16 -3.57 -16.63
N ASP A 19 4.33 -2.62 -17.04
CA ASP A 19 4.09 -1.39 -16.29
C ASP A 19 3.08 -1.62 -15.15
N PHE A 20 2.94 -0.64 -14.28
CA PHE A 20 1.94 -0.64 -13.22
C PHE A 20 0.51 -0.72 -13.77
N PRO A 21 -0.43 -1.32 -13.02
CA PRO A 21 -1.85 -1.30 -13.39
C PRO A 21 -2.36 0.12 -13.68
N PRO A 22 -3.23 0.30 -14.70
CA PRO A 22 -3.69 1.61 -15.11
C PRO A 22 -4.58 2.26 -14.03
N ALA A 23 -4.26 3.50 -13.67
CA ALA A 23 -5.09 4.33 -12.79
C ALA A 23 -5.62 5.55 -13.58
N PRO A 24 -6.80 5.43 -14.25
CA PRO A 24 -7.25 6.39 -15.27
C PRO A 24 -7.64 7.77 -14.73
N LYS A 25 -7.80 7.87 -13.39
CA LYS A 25 -8.11 9.13 -12.70
C LYS A 25 -6.86 9.93 -12.34
N LEU A 26 -5.67 9.33 -12.39
CA LEU A 26 -4.42 10.04 -12.11
C LEU A 26 -3.95 10.86 -13.32
N ASP A 27 -3.28 11.97 -13.04
CA ASP A 27 -2.60 12.82 -13.99
C ASP A 27 -1.13 12.39 -14.20
N LEU A 28 -0.38 13.19 -14.97
CA LEU A 28 1.04 12.93 -15.28
C LEU A 28 1.95 12.96 -14.05
N PHE A 29 1.52 13.62 -12.96
CA PHE A 29 2.25 13.68 -11.69
C PHE A 29 1.78 12.58 -10.72
N GLY A 30 0.88 11.71 -11.17
CA GLY A 30 0.31 10.63 -10.39
C GLY A 30 -0.64 11.10 -9.29
N LYS A 31 -1.18 12.31 -9.38
CA LYS A 31 -2.23 12.84 -8.49
C LYS A 31 -3.59 12.76 -9.19
N LEU A 32 -4.68 12.75 -8.45
CA LEU A 32 -6.01 12.75 -9.04
C LEU A 32 -6.26 14.01 -9.88
N ASN A 33 -6.78 13.79 -11.09
CA ASN A 33 -7.32 14.86 -11.92
C ASN A 33 -8.68 15.29 -11.36
N PRO A 34 -8.85 16.55 -10.90
CA PRO A 34 -10.11 17.03 -10.32
C PRO A 34 -11.31 16.96 -11.26
N LYS A 35 -11.09 16.88 -12.59
CA LYS A 35 -12.17 16.73 -13.59
C LYS A 35 -12.71 15.30 -13.67
N LYS A 36 -11.97 14.30 -13.18
CA LYS A 36 -12.33 12.88 -13.23
C LYS A 36 -12.65 12.29 -11.85
N ALA A 37 -12.11 12.89 -10.79
CA ALA A 37 -12.22 12.39 -9.43
C ALA A 37 -13.49 12.91 -8.73
N THR A 38 -14.00 12.12 -7.81
CA THR A 38 -15.09 12.55 -6.90
C THR A 38 -14.54 13.42 -5.77
N GLN A 39 -15.42 14.14 -5.08
CA GLN A 39 -15.01 14.94 -3.92
C GLN A 39 -14.47 14.07 -2.77
N ALA A 40 -14.99 12.84 -2.60
CA ALA A 40 -14.48 11.91 -1.60
C ALA A 40 -13.05 11.47 -1.92
N GLU A 41 -12.77 11.13 -3.18
CA GLU A 41 -11.44 10.75 -3.65
C GLU A 41 -10.42 11.90 -3.48
N LEU A 42 -10.82 13.15 -3.77
CA LEU A 42 -9.96 14.33 -3.59
C LEU A 42 -9.66 14.62 -2.11
N ARG A 43 -10.66 14.50 -1.22
CA ARG A 43 -10.42 14.58 0.23
C ARG A 43 -9.53 13.45 0.71
N GLY A 44 -9.75 12.24 0.20
CA GLY A 44 -8.94 11.06 0.50
C GLY A 44 -7.48 11.23 0.12
N GLN A 45 -7.22 11.79 -1.06
CA GLN A 45 -5.87 12.16 -1.47
C GLN A 45 -5.23 13.17 -0.52
N THR A 46 -6.00 14.17 -0.08
CA THR A 46 -5.50 15.18 0.88
C THR A 46 -5.12 14.51 2.20
N VAL A 47 -5.99 13.64 2.74
CA VAL A 47 -5.69 12.84 3.93
C VAL A 47 -4.44 11.98 3.72
N PHE A 48 -4.31 11.31 2.56
CA PHE A 48 -3.19 10.44 2.25
C PHE A 48 -1.82 11.15 2.31
N PHE A 49 -1.74 12.37 1.76
CA PHE A 49 -0.48 13.11 1.69
C PHE A 49 -0.21 13.97 2.93
N GLU A 50 -1.25 14.37 3.67
CA GLU A 50 -1.12 15.24 4.84
C GLU A 50 -1.29 14.45 6.13
N LYS A 51 -2.49 14.48 6.73
CA LYS A 51 -2.74 13.93 8.07
C LYS A 51 -2.38 12.45 8.18
N GLY A 52 -2.64 11.67 7.12
CA GLY A 52 -2.34 10.25 7.04
C GLY A 52 -0.85 9.93 6.87
N LYS A 53 -0.05 10.89 6.40
CA LYS A 53 1.40 10.73 6.14
C LYS A 53 1.77 9.54 5.24
N CYS A 54 0.81 8.92 4.57
CA CYS A 54 1.01 7.73 3.75
C CYS A 54 1.97 8.03 2.59
N GLY A 55 1.90 9.24 2.04
CA GLY A 55 2.77 9.72 0.97
C GLY A 55 4.24 9.88 1.33
N VAL A 56 4.63 9.79 2.60
CA VAL A 56 6.04 9.81 3.02
C VAL A 56 6.78 8.57 2.52
N CYS A 57 6.16 7.39 2.66
CA CYS A 57 6.71 6.13 2.15
C CYS A 57 6.16 5.79 0.76
N HIS A 58 4.93 6.21 0.45
CA HIS A 58 4.26 5.96 -0.83
C HIS A 58 4.13 7.22 -1.69
N PRO A 59 5.25 7.81 -2.19
CA PRO A 59 5.21 9.00 -3.02
C PRO A 59 4.61 8.70 -4.41
N ALA A 60 3.85 9.66 -4.94
CA ALA A 60 3.42 9.64 -6.34
C ALA A 60 4.64 9.74 -7.28
N PRO A 61 4.58 9.19 -8.51
CA PRO A 61 3.40 8.64 -9.19
C PRO A 61 3.20 7.13 -9.03
N TYR A 62 4.19 6.42 -8.50
CA TYR A 62 4.19 4.95 -8.38
C TYR A 62 3.75 4.45 -7.01
N TYR A 63 3.63 5.35 -6.03
CA TYR A 63 3.19 5.05 -4.67
C TYR A 63 4.08 4.04 -3.96
N THR A 64 5.39 4.17 -4.17
CA THR A 64 6.46 3.44 -3.48
C THR A 64 7.75 4.25 -3.59
N ASP A 65 8.56 4.22 -2.53
CA ASP A 65 9.92 4.76 -2.51
C ASP A 65 10.99 3.68 -2.79
N ASN A 66 10.58 2.43 -2.96
CA ASN A 66 11.46 1.25 -3.06
C ASN A 66 12.40 1.02 -1.86
N LEU A 67 12.14 1.64 -0.72
CA LEU A 67 12.92 1.47 0.51
C LEU A 67 12.29 0.43 1.44
N MET A 68 13.03 0.08 2.49
CA MET A 68 12.59 -0.81 3.56
C MET A 68 12.26 0.04 4.80
N HIS A 69 11.09 -0.15 5.40
CA HIS A 69 10.67 0.54 6.62
C HIS A 69 10.22 -0.44 7.69
N ASP A 70 10.61 -0.16 8.92
CA ASP A 70 10.17 -0.95 10.08
C ASP A 70 9.04 -0.19 10.80
N LEU A 71 7.85 -0.78 10.79
CA LEU A 71 6.69 -0.24 11.48
C LEU A 71 6.73 -0.44 12.99
N LYS A 72 7.64 -1.29 13.50
CA LYS A 72 7.81 -1.63 14.92
C LYS A 72 6.51 -2.06 15.60
N VAL A 73 5.74 -2.91 14.90
CA VAL A 73 4.36 -3.30 15.27
C VAL A 73 4.33 -4.03 16.62
N GLU A 74 5.43 -4.70 16.99
CA GLU A 74 5.61 -5.39 18.27
C GLU A 74 5.41 -4.49 19.50
N ARG A 75 5.43 -3.15 19.36
CA ARG A 75 5.10 -2.24 20.49
C ARG A 75 3.67 -2.38 20.98
N PHE A 76 2.76 -2.95 20.18
CA PHE A 76 1.35 -3.08 20.49
C PHE A 76 0.95 -4.44 21.07
N TYR A 77 1.83 -5.45 21.07
CA TYR A 77 1.51 -6.78 21.58
C TYR A 77 2.74 -7.52 22.10
N LYS A 78 2.51 -8.49 22.98
CA LYS A 78 3.57 -9.43 23.39
C LYS A 78 3.69 -10.55 22.36
N PRO A 79 4.93 -10.96 21.98
CA PRO A 79 5.12 -12.06 21.06
C PRO A 79 4.37 -13.32 21.48
N ARG A 80 3.66 -13.94 20.53
CA ARG A 80 2.87 -15.16 20.79
C ARG A 80 2.71 -16.02 19.55
N MET A 81 2.39 -17.30 19.75
CA MET A 81 2.03 -18.20 18.67
C MET A 81 0.58 -18.00 18.24
N ILE A 82 0.35 -17.83 16.94
CA ILE A 82 -0.98 -17.78 16.32
C ILE A 82 -0.95 -18.74 15.12
N ASN A 83 -1.78 -19.78 15.13
CA ASN A 83 -1.87 -20.77 14.04
C ASN A 83 -0.50 -21.34 13.59
N GLY A 84 0.39 -21.63 14.55
CA GLY A 84 1.73 -22.17 14.24
C GLY A 84 2.76 -21.14 13.76
N ARG A 85 2.40 -19.85 13.70
CA ARG A 85 3.31 -18.75 13.36
C ARG A 85 3.61 -17.89 14.58
N MET A 86 4.88 -17.53 14.77
CA MET A 86 5.29 -16.56 15.78
C MET A 86 4.87 -15.17 15.33
N ALA A 87 3.84 -14.60 15.96
CA ALA A 87 3.54 -13.18 15.88
C ALA A 87 4.55 -12.45 16.77
N GLY A 88 5.72 -12.14 16.22
CA GLY A 88 6.83 -11.46 16.88
C GLY A 88 7.11 -10.09 16.27
N THR A 89 8.36 -9.81 15.93
CA THR A 89 8.78 -8.60 15.20
C THR A 89 8.69 -8.83 13.69
N ASP A 90 8.06 -7.91 12.96
CA ASP A 90 7.98 -7.96 11.49
C ASP A 90 9.30 -7.50 10.83
N GLY A 91 10.03 -6.58 11.49
CA GLY A 91 11.25 -5.98 10.96
C GLY A 91 11.01 -5.06 9.75
N PRO A 92 12.08 -4.63 9.05
CA PRO A 92 11.93 -3.79 7.87
C PRO A 92 11.23 -4.53 6.73
N ILE A 93 10.17 -3.92 6.20
CA ILE A 93 9.40 -4.42 5.04
C ILE A 93 9.55 -3.42 3.90
N LYS A 94 9.69 -3.92 2.68
CA LYS A 94 9.73 -3.06 1.50
C LYS A 94 8.41 -2.33 1.32
N THR A 95 8.45 -1.04 1.00
CA THR A 95 7.26 -0.32 0.55
C THR A 95 6.75 -0.92 -0.76
N PHE A 96 5.64 -1.63 -0.73
CA PHE A 96 5.00 -2.14 -1.94
C PHE A 96 4.29 -1.00 -2.70
N PRO A 97 4.30 -1.01 -4.05
CA PRO A 97 3.55 -0.05 -4.84
C PRO A 97 2.04 -0.17 -4.57
N LEU A 98 1.35 0.97 -4.52
CA LEU A 98 -0.12 0.98 -4.33
C LEU A 98 -0.92 1.05 -5.64
N ARG A 99 -0.24 1.11 -6.80
CA ARG A 99 -0.92 1.02 -8.10
C ARG A 99 -1.57 -0.37 -8.26
N GLY A 100 -2.88 -0.40 -8.51
CA GLY A 100 -3.68 -1.61 -8.58
C GLY A 100 -3.99 -2.25 -7.23
N ILE A 101 -3.80 -1.54 -6.11
CA ILE A 101 -3.96 -2.12 -4.76
C ILE A 101 -5.34 -2.77 -4.57
N LYS A 102 -6.41 -2.16 -5.09
CA LYS A 102 -7.79 -2.69 -4.98
C LYS A 102 -8.00 -4.08 -5.58
N ASP A 103 -7.12 -4.52 -6.47
CA ASP A 103 -7.26 -5.78 -7.21
C ASP A 103 -6.40 -6.91 -6.61
N SER A 104 -5.78 -6.69 -5.44
CA SER A 104 -4.80 -7.59 -4.82
C SER A 104 -5.03 -7.93 -3.34
N PRO A 105 -6.26 -8.28 -2.89
CA PRO A 105 -6.46 -8.76 -1.52
C PRO A 105 -5.77 -10.12 -1.30
N THR A 106 -5.29 -10.44 -0.09
CA THR A 106 -5.30 -9.65 1.15
C THR A 106 -4.07 -8.74 1.26
N TYR A 107 -4.08 -7.83 2.24
CA TYR A 107 -3.10 -6.75 2.38
C TYR A 107 -2.09 -6.98 3.51
N LEU A 108 -0.98 -6.24 3.42
CA LEU A 108 0.25 -6.41 4.21
C LEU A 108 1.05 -7.69 3.85
N HIS A 109 2.33 -7.71 4.22
CA HIS A 109 3.27 -8.78 3.85
C HIS A 109 2.87 -10.19 4.33
N ASP A 110 2.08 -10.30 5.39
CA ASP A 110 1.59 -11.55 5.96
C ASP A 110 0.12 -11.84 5.63
N GLY A 111 -0.52 -10.94 4.86
CA GLY A 111 -1.90 -11.06 4.42
C GLY A 111 -2.94 -10.95 5.54
N ARG A 112 -2.59 -10.39 6.70
CA ARG A 112 -3.50 -10.32 7.87
C ARG A 112 -4.63 -9.31 7.73
N LEU A 113 -4.55 -8.39 6.79
CA LEU A 113 -5.53 -7.33 6.57
C LEU A 113 -6.42 -7.73 5.40
N LEU A 114 -7.70 -8.01 5.63
CA LEU A 114 -8.55 -8.61 4.61
C LEU A 114 -9.09 -7.57 3.61
N THR A 115 -9.27 -6.33 4.08
CA THR A 115 -9.86 -5.24 3.32
C THR A 115 -8.98 -3.98 3.31
N LEU A 116 -9.29 -3.03 2.41
CA LEU A 116 -8.62 -1.72 2.40
C LEU A 116 -8.98 -0.92 3.66
N GLU A 117 -10.20 -1.10 4.14
CA GLU A 117 -10.69 -0.55 5.40
C GLU A 117 -9.83 -1.06 6.58
N ASP A 118 -9.59 -2.37 6.67
CA ASP A 118 -8.69 -2.95 7.69
C ASP A 118 -7.27 -2.39 7.57
N THR A 119 -6.82 -2.13 6.33
CA THR A 119 -5.51 -1.53 6.07
C THR A 119 -5.43 -0.10 6.61
N VAL A 120 -6.45 0.72 6.33
CA VAL A 120 -6.53 2.08 6.85
C VAL A 120 -6.61 2.09 8.38
N ASP A 121 -7.42 1.23 8.98
CA ASP A 121 -7.54 1.13 10.44
C ASP A 121 -6.24 0.66 11.10
N PHE A 122 -5.55 -0.32 10.50
CA PHE A 122 -4.24 -0.76 10.96
C PHE A 122 -3.24 0.40 10.96
N PHE A 123 -3.06 1.11 9.83
CA PHE A 123 -2.10 2.22 9.77
C PHE A 123 -2.52 3.42 10.63
N ASN A 124 -3.82 3.68 10.79
CA ASN A 124 -4.32 4.70 11.71
C ASN A 124 -3.91 4.40 13.16
N LEU A 125 -3.97 3.13 13.58
CA LEU A 125 -3.52 2.69 14.90
C LEU A 125 -1.99 2.73 15.02
N ILE A 126 -1.27 2.12 14.07
CA ILE A 126 0.19 2.03 14.12
C ILE A 126 0.82 3.42 14.10
N LEU A 127 0.37 4.32 13.23
CA LEU A 127 0.94 5.66 13.11
C LEU A 127 0.30 6.68 14.07
N GLU A 128 -0.64 6.23 14.92
CA GLU A 128 -1.35 7.04 15.93
C GLU A 128 -1.98 8.32 15.35
N LEU A 129 -2.55 8.22 14.15
CA LEU A 129 -2.96 9.37 13.31
C LEU A 129 -4.26 10.04 13.78
N LYS A 130 -5.07 9.30 14.55
CA LYS A 130 -6.39 9.77 15.05
C LYS A 130 -7.26 10.29 13.91
N LEU A 131 -7.33 9.53 12.81
CA LEU A 131 -8.25 9.80 11.70
C LEU A 131 -9.69 9.60 12.17
N SER A 132 -10.56 10.51 11.76
CA SER A 132 -12.01 10.41 11.92
C SER A 132 -12.58 9.37 10.95
N GLU A 133 -13.80 8.89 11.23
CA GLU A 133 -14.48 7.93 10.36
C GLU A 133 -14.64 8.44 8.92
N GLN A 134 -14.85 9.75 8.73
CA GLN A 134 -14.96 10.32 7.39
C GLN A 134 -13.61 10.31 6.66
N GLU A 135 -12.53 10.68 7.36
CA GLU A 135 -11.17 10.68 6.77
C GLU A 135 -10.74 9.27 6.37
N LYS A 136 -11.07 8.26 7.18
CA LYS A 136 -10.79 6.86 6.83
C LYS A 136 -11.55 6.40 5.59
N LYS A 137 -12.84 6.73 5.49
CA LYS A 137 -13.66 6.40 4.31
C LYS A 137 -13.14 7.09 3.07
N ASP A 138 -12.86 8.39 3.15
CA ASP A 138 -12.32 9.15 2.02
C ASP A 138 -10.94 8.58 1.60
N LEU A 139 -10.09 8.19 2.55
CA LEU A 139 -8.79 7.56 2.27
C LEU A 139 -8.94 6.23 1.51
N VAL A 140 -9.90 5.40 1.90
CA VAL A 140 -10.21 4.15 1.17
C VAL A 140 -10.69 4.46 -0.25
N GLU A 141 -11.58 5.44 -0.43
CA GLU A 141 -12.04 5.85 -1.77
C GLU A 141 -10.86 6.27 -2.65
N PHE A 142 -9.91 7.04 -2.09
CA PHE A 142 -8.68 7.38 -2.81
C PHE A 142 -7.85 6.13 -3.17
N MET A 143 -7.62 5.22 -2.23
CA MET A 143 -6.85 3.99 -2.48
C MET A 143 -7.48 3.12 -3.58
N ARG A 144 -8.82 3.12 -3.72
CA ARG A 144 -9.53 2.41 -4.81
C ARG A 144 -9.27 3.01 -6.21
N THR A 145 -8.83 4.27 -6.27
CA THR A 145 -8.46 4.93 -7.53
C THR A 145 -7.06 4.60 -8.01
N LEU A 146 -6.20 4.10 -7.12
CA LEU A 146 -4.86 3.65 -7.42
C LEU A 146 -4.89 2.32 -8.17
#